data_AF-A0A7S0MWD3-F1
#
_entry.id   AF-A0A7S0MWD3-F1
#
_cell.length_a   1.000
_cell.length_b   1.000
_cell.length_c   1.000
_cell.angle_alpha   90.00
_cell.angle_beta   90.00
_cell.angle_gamma   90.00
#
_symmetry.space_group_name_H-M   'P 1'
#
loop_
_entity.id
_entity.type
_entity.pdbx_description
1 polymer ?
#
loop_
_entity_poly.entity_id
_entity_poly.type
_entity_poly.pdbx_seq_one_letter_code
_entity_poly.pdbx_strand_id
1 'polypeptide(L)'
;MTANVTVEKPDSTIVFPRENASEGLSYELNWSLCGSGVVPQGKSFRNLKVAELAKLGGTSPESVPKAVPWTSALEQEVTAYLGSEKVTRYVQDSALGALLSNEVPVRIVSDSAAATLNFKTWLSTTKTIPLPQFQEAVTVLVAANFNSKGPIISYGPKSKTIIIAGTANMEPLLDFFPQATAEAFLALNVLPLWGSLVGGNFFASKGFDANATIKHGTAFSAAGFCRLFMGSIANGKVKDEYKAFPNSLPLPKSVVFFANDATAVIPPAAKLTAAQAAFYYVAACSPPGVANFSAAARLVTDLGAKSEVYLVNRGAFATAAAADAAALALPGKKGSAGALGLEVVSVEGETKAPAAGAAATTAKALQTAVETRCKGLDAIIAAGPKI
;
A
#
# COMPACT_ATOMS: atom_id res chain seq x y z
N MET A 1 -8.71 -61.87 16.60
CA MET A 1 -7.74 -61.03 17.33
C MET A 1 -7.25 -59.95 16.37
N THR A 2 -7.87 -58.78 16.43
CA THR A 2 -7.47 -57.60 15.63
C THR A 2 -6.44 -56.84 16.46
N ALA A 3 -5.18 -56.84 16.03
CA ALA A 3 -4.14 -56.09 16.71
C ALA A 3 -4.37 -54.59 16.45
N ASN A 4 -4.76 -53.86 17.50
CA ASN A 4 -4.74 -52.41 17.50
C ASN A 4 -3.28 -51.96 17.52
N VAL A 5 -2.75 -51.60 16.35
CA VAL A 5 -1.48 -50.90 16.24
C VAL A 5 -1.73 -49.45 16.66
N THR A 6 -1.47 -49.14 17.92
CA THR A 6 -1.29 -47.76 18.37
C THR A 6 0.01 -47.24 17.76
N VAL A 7 -0.13 -46.41 16.71
CA VAL A 7 0.98 -45.59 16.22
C VAL A 7 1.25 -44.54 17.28
N GLU A 8 2.28 -44.75 18.11
CA GLU A 8 2.81 -43.70 18.96
C GLU A 8 3.22 -42.52 18.07
N LYS A 9 2.70 -41.35 18.40
CA LYS A 9 3.12 -40.10 17.78
C LYS A 9 4.60 -39.92 18.14
N PRO A 10 5.52 -39.75 17.18
CA PRO A 10 6.93 -39.55 17.52
C PRO A 10 7.06 -38.25 18.33
N ASP A 11 7.37 -38.38 19.61
CA ASP A 11 7.53 -37.30 20.58
C ASP A 11 8.88 -36.57 20.46
N SER A 12 9.68 -36.88 19.44
CA SER A 12 10.95 -36.22 19.18
C SER A 12 10.82 -35.25 18.00
N THR A 13 11.04 -33.97 18.26
CA THR A 13 11.44 -33.01 17.23
C THR A 13 12.60 -33.61 16.45
N ILE A 14 12.39 -33.96 15.18
CA ILE A 14 13.45 -34.43 14.28
C ILE A 14 14.45 -33.27 14.15
N VAL A 15 15.58 -33.37 14.85
CA VAL A 15 16.68 -32.41 14.72
C VAL A 15 17.46 -32.79 13.46
N PHE A 16 17.37 -31.96 12.41
CA PHE A 16 18.14 -32.19 11.20
C PHE A 16 19.64 -31.99 11.51
N PRO A 17 20.52 -32.97 11.20
CA PRO A 17 21.93 -32.94 11.63
C PRO A 17 22.76 -31.73 11.17
N ARG A 18 22.24 -30.94 10.23
CA ARG A 18 22.90 -29.74 9.66
C ARG A 18 22.10 -28.45 9.86
N GLU A 19 20.99 -28.51 10.58
CA GLU A 19 20.19 -27.31 10.86
C GLU A 19 20.87 -26.48 11.94
N ASN A 20 21.19 -25.25 11.58
CA ASN A 20 21.70 -24.24 12.48
C ASN A 20 21.21 -22.87 12.00
N ALA A 21 20.05 -22.46 12.51
CA ALA A 21 19.44 -21.18 12.13
C ALA A 21 20.35 -19.98 12.44
N SER A 22 21.20 -20.07 13.48
CA SER A 22 22.15 -19.01 13.83
C SER A 22 23.29 -18.85 12.82
N GLU A 23 23.57 -19.89 12.04
CA GLU A 23 24.55 -19.88 10.94
C GLU A 23 23.89 -19.70 9.55
N GLY A 24 22.57 -19.50 9.53
CA GLY A 24 21.78 -19.30 8.32
C GLY A 24 21.37 -20.59 7.60
N LEU A 25 21.42 -21.73 8.30
CA LEU A 25 21.01 -23.04 7.82
C LEU A 25 19.67 -23.42 8.45
N SER A 26 18.56 -23.02 7.82
CA SER A 26 17.20 -23.35 8.29
C SER A 26 16.38 -23.96 7.16
N TYR A 27 15.93 -25.20 7.34
CA TYR A 27 15.16 -25.91 6.32
C TYR A 27 13.75 -25.34 6.18
N GLU A 28 13.10 -25.01 7.30
CA GLU A 28 11.78 -24.37 7.29
C GLU A 28 11.80 -23.04 6.55
N LEU A 29 12.82 -22.21 6.78
CA LEU A 29 13.01 -20.95 6.06
C LEU A 29 13.22 -21.20 4.58
N ASN A 30 14.08 -22.15 4.22
CA ASN A 30 14.36 -22.43 2.82
C ASN A 30 13.11 -22.92 2.08
N TRP A 31 12.30 -23.79 2.69
CA TRP A 31 11.02 -24.22 2.12
C TRP A 31 10.01 -23.08 2.02
N SER A 32 9.94 -22.21 3.02
CA SER A 32 9.09 -21.02 2.96
C SER A 32 9.48 -20.09 1.81
N LEU A 33 10.78 -19.92 1.55
CA LEU A 33 11.28 -19.08 0.46
C LEU A 33 10.98 -19.64 -0.93
N CYS A 34 10.91 -20.97 -1.08
CA CYS A 34 10.45 -21.59 -2.32
C CYS A 34 9.02 -21.14 -2.67
N GLY A 35 8.15 -20.93 -1.67
CA GLY A 35 6.82 -20.35 -1.86
C GLY A 35 6.86 -18.91 -2.39
N SER A 36 7.90 -18.15 -2.04
CA SER A 36 8.17 -16.81 -2.56
C SER A 36 8.94 -16.83 -3.91
N GLY A 37 9.13 -18.01 -4.52
CA GLY A 37 9.82 -18.19 -5.80
C GLY A 37 11.36 -18.24 -5.72
N VAL A 38 11.95 -18.17 -4.52
CA VAL A 38 13.40 -18.21 -4.32
C VAL A 38 13.79 -19.58 -3.79
N VAL A 39 14.65 -20.31 -4.52
CA VAL A 39 15.18 -21.61 -4.08
C VAL A 39 16.58 -21.41 -3.49
N PRO A 40 16.73 -21.35 -2.15
CA PRO A 40 18.00 -20.94 -1.55
C PRO A 40 19.01 -22.09 -1.56
N GLN A 41 20.21 -21.81 -2.06
CA GLN A 41 21.36 -22.73 -2.02
C GLN A 41 22.44 -22.30 -1.02
N GLY A 42 22.36 -21.07 -0.49
CA GLY A 42 23.30 -20.52 0.48
C GLY A 42 22.64 -20.17 1.81
N LYS A 43 23.29 -19.29 2.58
CA LYS A 43 22.80 -18.86 3.91
C LYS A 43 21.55 -17.99 3.80
N SER A 44 20.62 -18.18 4.73
CA SER A 44 19.39 -17.40 4.86
C SER A 44 19.11 -17.10 6.33
N PHE A 45 18.89 -15.83 6.65
CA PHE A 45 18.57 -15.38 8.01
C PHE A 45 17.18 -14.75 8.02
N ARG A 46 16.33 -15.14 8.97
CA ARG A 46 14.96 -14.60 9.12
C ARG A 46 14.87 -13.67 10.33
N ASN A 47 14.26 -12.50 10.14
CA ASN A 47 13.86 -11.56 11.19
C ASN A 47 14.99 -11.17 12.16
N LEU A 48 16.22 -11.04 11.66
CA LEU A 48 17.35 -10.56 12.45
C LEU A 48 17.00 -9.26 13.18
N LYS A 49 17.54 -9.10 14.39
CA LYS A 49 17.34 -7.89 15.21
C LYS A 49 18.04 -6.70 14.55
N VAL A 50 17.53 -5.51 14.86
CA VAL A 50 18.11 -4.23 14.40
C VAL A 50 19.62 -4.18 14.67
N ALA A 51 20.06 -4.57 15.87
CA ALA A 51 21.48 -4.58 16.24
C ALA A 51 22.32 -5.61 15.46
N GLU A 52 21.73 -6.72 15.02
CA GLU A 52 22.42 -7.74 14.22
C GLU A 52 22.60 -7.26 12.78
N LEU A 53 21.52 -6.73 12.19
CA LEU A 53 21.56 -6.12 10.85
C LEU A 53 22.54 -4.93 10.79
N ALA A 54 22.54 -4.07 11.81
CA ALA A 54 23.46 -2.95 11.90
C ALA A 54 24.94 -3.39 12.01
N LYS A 55 25.23 -4.49 12.72
CA LYS A 55 26.58 -5.06 12.82
C LYS A 55 27.05 -5.67 11.51
N LEU A 56 26.16 -6.31 10.76
CA LEU A 56 26.45 -6.84 9.43
C LEU A 56 26.70 -5.71 8.42
N GLY A 57 26.01 -4.58 8.60
CA GLY A 57 26.25 -3.34 7.87
C GLY A 57 26.16 -3.50 6.36
N GLY A 58 27.10 -2.88 5.65
CA GLY A 58 27.19 -2.88 4.19
C GLY A 58 26.69 -1.58 3.56
N THR A 59 27.12 -1.36 2.33
CA THR A 59 26.63 -0.28 1.47
C THR A 59 25.78 -0.89 0.37
N SER A 60 24.67 -0.26 0.05
CA SER A 60 23.89 -0.61 -1.13
C SER A 60 23.78 0.60 -2.04
N PRO A 61 23.73 0.42 -3.37
CA PRO A 61 23.45 1.53 -4.26
C PRO A 61 22.11 2.15 -3.89
N GLU A 62 22.01 3.47 -3.83
CA GLU A 62 20.78 4.20 -3.50
C GLU A 62 20.23 4.97 -4.72
N SER A 63 20.71 4.62 -5.92
CA SER A 63 20.23 5.20 -7.17
C SER A 63 18.74 4.95 -7.35
N VAL A 64 18.02 5.97 -7.82
CA VAL A 64 16.57 5.88 -8.06
C VAL A 64 16.33 4.86 -9.20
N PRO A 65 15.60 3.76 -8.95
CA PRO A 65 15.33 2.77 -9.97
C PRO A 65 14.35 3.29 -11.01
N LYS A 66 14.52 2.80 -12.24
CA LYS A 66 13.56 2.99 -13.32
C LYS A 66 12.46 1.93 -13.23
N ALA A 67 11.19 2.35 -13.30
CA ALA A 67 10.09 1.41 -13.45
C ALA A 67 10.17 0.69 -14.80
N VAL A 68 10.15 -0.64 -14.79
CA VAL A 68 10.18 -1.49 -15.98
C VAL A 68 8.98 -2.45 -16.00
N PRO A 69 8.46 -2.82 -17.17
CA PRO A 69 7.41 -3.83 -17.28
C PRO A 69 7.85 -5.15 -16.66
N TRP A 70 6.91 -5.81 -15.99
CA TRP A 70 7.14 -7.13 -15.44
C TRP A 70 7.28 -8.18 -16.56
N THR A 71 8.26 -9.08 -16.41
CA THR A 71 8.40 -10.25 -17.28
C THR A 71 8.79 -11.46 -16.46
N SER A 72 8.37 -12.66 -16.89
CA SER A 72 8.79 -13.91 -16.24
C SER A 72 10.30 -14.13 -16.31
N ALA A 73 10.96 -13.64 -17.35
CA ALA A 73 12.42 -13.67 -17.46
C ALA A 73 13.09 -12.85 -16.35
N LEU A 74 12.62 -11.61 -16.12
CA LEU A 74 13.13 -10.77 -15.03
C LEU A 74 12.93 -11.43 -13.66
N GLU A 75 11.74 -12.00 -13.42
CA GLU A 75 11.46 -12.72 -12.17
C GLU A 75 12.43 -13.89 -12.00
N GLN A 76 12.59 -14.73 -13.02
CA GLN A 76 13.50 -15.88 -12.99
C GLN A 76 14.96 -15.48 -12.78
N GLU A 77 15.44 -14.42 -13.44
CA GLU A 77 16.81 -13.93 -13.28
C GLU A 77 17.07 -13.46 -11.84
N VAL A 78 16.15 -12.69 -11.27
CA VAL A 78 16.27 -12.15 -9.91
C VAL A 78 16.13 -13.25 -8.87
N THR A 79 15.18 -14.17 -9.00
CA THR A 79 15.02 -15.27 -8.05
C THR A 79 16.17 -16.28 -8.15
N ALA A 80 16.71 -16.54 -9.35
CA ALA A 80 17.90 -17.37 -9.52
C ALA A 80 19.14 -16.71 -8.88
N TYR A 81 19.32 -15.40 -9.06
CA TYR A 81 20.38 -14.65 -8.37
C TYR A 81 20.22 -14.76 -6.85
N LEU A 82 19.04 -14.40 -6.33
CA LEU A 82 18.74 -14.49 -4.91
C LEU A 82 18.80 -15.92 -4.40
N GLY A 83 18.67 -16.95 -5.24
CA GLY A 83 18.79 -18.38 -4.87
C GLY A 83 20.22 -18.92 -4.88
N SER A 84 21.16 -18.25 -5.53
CA SER A 84 22.56 -18.69 -5.71
C SER A 84 23.32 -18.90 -4.39
N GLU A 85 24.08 -19.98 -4.26
CA GLU A 85 24.92 -20.27 -3.08
C GLU A 85 25.78 -19.10 -2.59
N LYS A 86 26.23 -18.23 -3.51
CA LYS A 86 27.09 -17.07 -3.23
C LYS A 86 26.39 -15.90 -2.54
N VAL A 87 25.07 -15.86 -2.61
CA VAL A 87 24.27 -14.78 -2.01
C VAL A 87 23.90 -15.19 -0.59
N THR A 88 24.06 -14.29 0.38
CA THR A 88 23.47 -14.44 1.71
C THR A 88 22.15 -13.69 1.72
N ARG A 89 21.06 -14.34 2.16
CA ARG A 89 19.75 -13.70 2.22
C ARG A 89 19.42 -13.22 3.62
N TYR A 90 18.80 -12.05 3.67
CA TYR A 90 18.19 -11.47 4.84
C TYR A 90 16.69 -11.36 4.55
N VAL A 91 15.93 -12.13 5.30
CA VAL A 91 14.48 -12.24 5.18
C VAL A 91 13.85 -11.48 6.32
N GLN A 92 12.97 -10.54 6.01
CA GLN A 92 12.22 -9.78 6.99
C GLN A 92 10.74 -9.94 6.71
N ASP A 93 10.04 -10.61 7.63
CA ASP A 93 8.59 -10.67 7.65
C ASP A 93 8.08 -9.46 8.42
N SER A 94 7.32 -8.62 7.75
CA SER A 94 6.77 -7.37 8.26
C SER A 94 5.30 -7.25 7.87
N ALA A 95 4.66 -6.14 8.23
CA ALA A 95 3.33 -5.82 7.78
C ALA A 95 3.22 -4.35 7.35
N LEU A 96 2.16 -4.06 6.61
CA LEU A 96 1.61 -2.72 6.45
C LEU A 96 0.37 -2.62 7.34
N GLY A 97 0.26 -1.53 8.08
CA GLY A 97 -0.76 -1.37 9.11
C GLY A 97 -0.19 -1.62 10.51
N ALA A 98 -0.48 -0.69 11.42
CA ALA A 98 0.04 -0.70 12.78
C ALA A 98 -0.83 -1.46 13.79
N LEU A 99 -2.08 -1.75 13.43
CA LEU A 99 -3.02 -2.49 14.27
C LEU A 99 -3.09 -3.92 13.78
N LEU A 100 -3.10 -4.87 14.72
CA LEU A 100 -3.14 -6.30 14.42
C LEU A 100 -4.31 -6.71 13.50
N SER A 101 -5.47 -6.05 13.64
CA SER A 101 -6.65 -6.27 12.80
C SER A 101 -6.53 -5.68 11.40
N ASN A 102 -5.54 -4.81 11.18
CA ASN A 102 -5.32 -4.07 9.94
C ASN A 102 -3.99 -4.46 9.27
N GLU A 103 -3.27 -5.46 9.78
CA GLU A 103 -1.99 -5.90 9.25
C GLU A 103 -2.16 -6.64 7.92
N VAL A 104 -1.52 -6.13 6.87
CA VAL A 104 -1.27 -6.88 5.63
C VAL A 104 0.16 -7.40 5.66
N PRO A 105 0.38 -8.73 5.75
CA PRO A 105 1.72 -9.30 5.81
C PRO A 105 2.52 -9.06 4.54
N VAL A 106 3.76 -8.63 4.69
CA VAL A 106 4.73 -8.40 3.61
C VAL A 106 6.01 -9.15 3.93
N ARG A 107 6.51 -9.96 2.99
CA ARG A 107 7.81 -10.61 3.11
C ARG A 107 8.84 -9.89 2.26
N ILE A 108 9.97 -9.56 2.86
CA ILE A 108 11.12 -8.97 2.19
C ILE A 108 12.20 -10.04 2.12
N VAL A 109 12.75 -10.26 0.92
CA VAL A 109 13.90 -11.14 0.68
C VAL A 109 15.00 -10.30 0.05
N SER A 110 16.10 -10.08 0.78
CA SER A 110 17.18 -9.20 0.33
C SER A 110 18.55 -9.86 0.37
N ASP A 111 19.42 -9.46 -0.54
CA ASP A 111 20.87 -9.74 -0.50
C ASP A 111 21.66 -8.72 0.36
N SER A 112 20.98 -7.72 0.95
CA SER A 112 21.60 -6.63 1.69
C SER A 112 21.04 -6.52 3.12
N ALA A 113 21.94 -6.61 4.11
CA ALA A 113 21.59 -6.41 5.51
C ALA A 113 21.16 -4.96 5.79
N ALA A 114 21.82 -3.99 5.16
CA ALA A 114 21.47 -2.56 5.24
C ALA A 114 20.07 -2.27 4.67
N ALA A 115 19.73 -2.85 3.51
CA ALA A 115 18.38 -2.72 2.95
C ALA A 115 17.33 -3.33 3.89
N THR A 116 17.62 -4.52 4.43
CA THR A 116 16.74 -5.20 5.38
C THR A 116 16.53 -4.40 6.68
N LEU A 117 17.59 -3.75 7.18
CA LEU A 117 17.50 -2.83 8.33
C LEU A 117 16.55 -1.65 8.03
N ASN A 118 16.67 -1.08 6.83
CA ASN A 118 15.80 0.00 6.38
C ASN A 118 14.33 -0.44 6.31
N PHE A 119 14.03 -1.62 5.77
CA PHE A 119 12.68 -2.20 5.81
C PHE A 119 12.17 -2.45 7.22
N LYS A 120 13.02 -2.98 8.11
CA LYS A 120 12.66 -3.23 9.52
C LYS A 120 12.33 -1.94 10.28
N THR A 121 12.99 -0.85 9.91
CA THR A 121 12.74 0.49 10.48
C THR A 121 11.48 1.13 9.90
N TRP A 122 11.22 0.89 8.61
CA TRP A 122 10.12 1.52 7.90
C TRP A 122 8.75 0.83 8.14
N LEU A 123 8.71 -0.49 8.05
CA LEU A 123 7.49 -1.29 8.12
C LEU A 123 7.17 -1.71 9.56
N SER A 124 5.92 -2.08 9.83
CA SER A 124 5.56 -2.66 11.12
C SER A 124 6.11 -4.08 11.25
N THR A 125 6.52 -4.45 12.47
CA THR A 125 6.79 -5.86 12.76
C THR A 125 5.45 -6.57 12.81
N THR A 126 5.29 -7.61 11.98
CA THR A 126 4.07 -8.41 11.96
C THR A 126 3.95 -9.28 13.21
N LYS A 127 2.74 -9.77 13.50
CA LYS A 127 2.52 -10.86 14.47
C LYS A 127 3.58 -11.96 14.29
N THR A 128 4.15 -12.42 15.39
CA THR A 128 5.07 -13.56 15.36
C THR A 128 4.31 -14.83 14.95
N ILE A 129 4.50 -15.25 13.70
CA ILE A 129 3.95 -16.48 13.15
C ILE A 129 5.12 -17.42 12.81
N PRO A 130 5.12 -18.66 13.34
CA PRO A 130 6.14 -19.65 13.02
C PRO A 130 6.10 -20.03 11.53
N LEU A 131 7.17 -20.65 11.05
CA LEU A 131 7.13 -21.31 9.75
C LEU A 131 6.58 -22.73 9.91
N PRO A 132 5.91 -23.29 8.89
CA PRO A 132 5.61 -22.68 7.58
C PRO A 132 4.31 -21.85 7.55
N GLN A 133 3.73 -21.49 8.70
CA GLN A 133 2.38 -20.89 8.76
C GLN A 133 2.33 -19.42 8.34
N PHE A 134 3.45 -18.71 8.31
CA PHE A 134 3.47 -17.33 7.81
C PHE A 134 3.16 -17.31 6.31
N GLN A 135 2.12 -16.58 5.92
CA GLN A 135 1.77 -16.33 4.54
C GLN A 135 1.78 -14.83 4.26
N GLU A 136 2.64 -14.42 3.34
CA GLU A 136 2.71 -13.07 2.84
C GLU A 136 1.57 -12.77 1.86
N ALA A 137 1.03 -11.55 1.95
CA ALA A 137 0.14 -11.03 0.91
C ALA A 137 0.94 -10.49 -0.30
N VAL A 138 2.16 -9.98 -0.03
CA VAL A 138 3.08 -9.41 -1.02
C VAL A 138 4.51 -9.80 -0.67
N THR A 139 5.28 -10.17 -1.71
CA THR A 139 6.72 -10.41 -1.61
C THR A 139 7.49 -9.22 -2.20
N VAL A 140 8.53 -8.74 -1.51
CA VAL A 140 9.47 -7.75 -2.03
C VAL A 140 10.84 -8.42 -2.17
N LEU A 141 11.28 -8.62 -3.41
CA LEU A 141 12.60 -9.14 -3.74
C LEU A 141 13.56 -7.97 -3.94
N VAL A 142 14.59 -7.90 -3.12
CA VAL A 142 15.55 -6.80 -3.09
C VAL A 142 16.93 -7.35 -3.43
N ALA A 143 17.25 -7.33 -4.71
CA ALA A 143 18.53 -7.77 -5.25
C ALA A 143 19.45 -6.56 -5.49
N ALA A 144 19.87 -5.92 -4.40
CA ALA A 144 20.58 -4.64 -4.44
C ALA A 144 21.93 -4.73 -5.18
N ASN A 145 22.57 -5.89 -5.13
CA ASN A 145 23.87 -6.14 -5.78
C ASN A 145 23.74 -6.91 -7.11
N PHE A 146 22.52 -7.13 -7.60
CA PHE A 146 22.30 -7.75 -8.91
C PHE A 146 22.63 -6.77 -10.04
N ASN A 147 23.37 -7.24 -11.05
CA ASN A 147 23.68 -6.44 -12.22
C ASN A 147 22.53 -6.48 -13.24
N SER A 148 21.50 -5.67 -13.00
CA SER A 148 20.36 -5.49 -13.90
C SER A 148 20.63 -4.55 -15.09
N LYS A 149 21.89 -4.21 -15.38
CA LYS A 149 22.27 -3.16 -16.36
C LYS A 149 21.67 -1.78 -16.01
N GLY A 150 21.57 -1.50 -14.71
CA GLY A 150 21.00 -0.28 -14.13
C GLY A 150 19.93 -0.58 -13.06
N PRO A 151 19.61 0.37 -12.17
CA PRO A 151 18.65 0.16 -11.10
C PRO A 151 17.22 0.10 -11.66
N ILE A 152 16.46 -0.92 -11.26
CA ILE A 152 15.10 -1.16 -11.76
C ILE A 152 14.12 -1.49 -10.63
N ILE A 153 12.84 -1.20 -10.88
CA ILE A 153 11.71 -1.64 -10.07
C ILE A 153 10.60 -2.19 -10.97
N SER A 154 9.97 -3.29 -10.55
CA SER A 154 8.86 -3.88 -11.28
C SER A 154 7.88 -4.56 -10.33
N TYR A 155 6.63 -4.71 -10.76
CA TYR A 155 5.58 -5.38 -9.99
C TYR A 155 4.81 -6.37 -10.85
N GLY A 156 4.76 -7.62 -10.38
CA GLY A 156 4.01 -8.71 -10.97
C GLY A 156 2.67 -8.89 -10.26
N PRO A 157 1.54 -8.40 -10.81
CA PRO A 157 0.25 -8.46 -10.12
C PRO A 157 -0.27 -9.88 -9.89
N LYS A 158 0.13 -10.83 -10.75
CA LYS A 158 -0.25 -12.25 -10.60
C LYS A 158 0.55 -12.96 -9.52
N SER A 159 1.86 -12.71 -9.45
CA SER A 159 2.74 -13.28 -8.42
C SER A 159 2.68 -12.51 -7.10
N LYS A 160 2.09 -11.30 -7.10
CA LYS A 160 2.08 -10.36 -5.96
C LYS A 160 3.50 -10.04 -5.47
N THR A 161 4.42 -9.96 -6.43
CA THR A 161 5.85 -9.75 -6.17
C THR A 161 6.29 -8.40 -6.70
N ILE A 162 6.97 -7.63 -5.86
CA ILE A 162 7.70 -6.43 -6.25
C ILE A 162 9.19 -6.79 -6.32
N ILE A 163 9.84 -6.44 -7.42
CA ILE A 163 11.29 -6.58 -7.60
C ILE A 163 11.92 -5.21 -7.52
N ILE A 164 12.98 -5.06 -6.72
CA ILE A 164 13.93 -3.96 -6.76
C ILE A 164 15.30 -4.60 -7.02
N ALA A 165 15.98 -4.17 -8.09
CA ALA A 165 17.27 -4.74 -8.45
C ALA A 165 18.29 -3.66 -8.84
N GLY A 166 19.56 -3.90 -8.51
CA GLY A 166 20.67 -2.97 -8.75
C GLY A 166 20.66 -1.71 -7.85
N THR A 167 19.79 -1.68 -6.85
CA THR A 167 19.65 -0.61 -5.85
C THR A 167 18.93 -1.12 -4.61
N ALA A 168 19.11 -0.41 -3.49
CA ALA A 168 18.32 -0.55 -2.27
C ALA A 168 17.46 0.70 -2.00
N ASN A 169 17.29 1.59 -2.98
CA ASN A 169 16.40 2.73 -2.85
C ASN A 169 14.94 2.27 -2.80
N MET A 170 14.32 2.45 -1.64
CA MET A 170 12.97 1.99 -1.35
C MET A 170 11.89 3.05 -1.61
N GLU A 171 12.25 4.29 -1.88
CA GLU A 171 11.29 5.39 -2.06
C GLU A 171 10.24 5.10 -3.14
N PRO A 172 10.58 4.49 -4.28
CA PRO A 172 9.58 4.13 -5.29
C PRO A 172 8.54 3.10 -4.82
N LEU A 173 8.80 2.35 -3.74
CA LEU A 173 7.78 1.44 -3.18
C LEU A 173 6.52 2.17 -2.71
N LEU A 174 6.61 3.48 -2.45
CA LEU A 174 5.43 4.31 -2.17
C LEU A 174 4.42 4.34 -3.33
N ASP A 175 4.85 4.08 -4.56
CA ASP A 175 3.96 3.94 -5.74
C ASP A 175 3.49 2.51 -5.97
N PHE A 176 4.29 1.52 -5.56
CA PHE A 176 4.02 0.11 -5.85
C PHE A 176 3.24 -0.59 -4.73
N PHE A 177 3.39 -0.20 -3.46
CA PHE A 177 2.59 -0.75 -2.37
C PHE A 177 1.09 -0.52 -2.54
N PRO A 178 0.60 0.67 -2.96
CA PRO A 178 -0.82 0.85 -3.27
C PRO A 178 -1.33 -0.21 -4.25
N GLN A 179 -0.58 -0.45 -5.33
CA GLN A 179 -0.91 -1.42 -6.37
C GLN A 179 -0.88 -2.87 -5.88
N ALA A 180 0.09 -3.18 -5.02
CA ALA A 180 0.36 -4.55 -4.56
C ALA A 180 -0.55 -5.00 -3.43
N THR A 181 -1.02 -4.06 -2.60
CA THR A 181 -1.61 -4.41 -1.29
C THR A 181 -3.07 -4.03 -1.15
N ALA A 182 -3.62 -3.22 -2.06
CA ALA A 182 -5.01 -2.74 -2.00
C ALA A 182 -6.01 -3.89 -1.79
N GLU A 183 -5.95 -4.94 -2.61
CA GLU A 183 -6.86 -6.09 -2.49
C GLU A 183 -6.66 -6.89 -1.21
N ALA A 184 -5.42 -6.98 -0.71
CA ALA A 184 -5.15 -7.67 0.54
C ALA A 184 -5.78 -6.94 1.73
N PHE A 185 -5.72 -5.61 1.76
CA PHE A 185 -6.43 -4.82 2.77
C PHE A 185 -7.95 -4.99 2.66
N LEU A 186 -8.50 -4.92 1.44
CA LEU A 186 -9.95 -5.04 1.23
C LEU A 186 -10.47 -6.43 1.60
N ALA A 187 -9.71 -7.49 1.35
CA ALA A 187 -10.04 -8.85 1.79
C ALA A 187 -10.13 -8.98 3.33
N LEU A 188 -9.45 -8.10 4.07
CA LEU A 188 -9.50 -8.00 5.52
C LEU A 188 -10.57 -7.01 6.03
N ASN A 189 -11.39 -6.44 5.14
CA ASN A 189 -12.31 -5.34 5.44
C ASN A 189 -11.60 -4.09 6.01
N VAL A 190 -10.44 -3.78 5.44
CA VAL A 190 -9.64 -2.61 5.77
C VAL A 190 -9.53 -1.73 4.54
N LEU A 191 -9.78 -0.43 4.70
CA LEU A 191 -9.61 0.56 3.66
C LEU A 191 -8.21 1.17 3.75
N PRO A 192 -7.31 0.87 2.80
CA PRO A 192 -6.03 1.54 2.75
C PRO A 192 -6.22 2.94 2.16
N LEU A 193 -5.64 3.93 2.83
CA LEU A 193 -5.69 5.34 2.46
C LEU A 193 -4.26 5.81 2.21
N TRP A 194 -3.91 5.96 0.94
CA TRP A 194 -2.57 6.37 0.50
C TRP A 194 -2.48 7.89 0.39
N GLY A 195 -1.55 8.48 1.11
CA GLY A 195 -1.46 9.93 1.24
C GLY A 195 -0.99 10.35 2.63
N SER A 196 -1.41 11.53 3.07
CA SER A 196 -0.78 12.20 4.21
C SER A 196 -1.80 12.84 5.15
N LEU A 197 -1.53 12.79 6.46
CA LEU A 197 -2.34 13.40 7.52
C LEU A 197 -1.73 14.74 7.96
N VAL A 198 -2.42 15.84 7.68
CA VAL A 198 -1.98 17.20 8.00
C VAL A 198 -3.03 17.86 8.89
N GLY A 199 -2.65 18.27 10.10
CA GLY A 199 -3.56 19.00 11.02
C GLY A 199 -4.83 18.22 11.41
N GLY A 200 -4.79 16.88 11.37
CA GLY A 200 -5.96 16.02 11.62
C GLY A 200 -6.87 15.81 10.40
N ASN A 201 -6.47 16.29 9.22
CA ASN A 201 -7.18 16.07 7.95
C ASN A 201 -6.34 15.16 7.06
N PHE A 202 -6.98 14.17 6.43
CA PHE A 202 -6.29 13.23 5.54
C PHE A 202 -6.43 13.65 4.09
N PHE A 203 -5.31 13.70 3.36
CA PHE A 203 -5.26 14.02 1.95
C PHE A 203 -4.84 12.77 1.18
N ALA A 204 -5.76 12.19 0.42
CA ALA A 204 -5.55 10.94 -0.32
C ALA A 204 -4.76 11.15 -1.62
N SER A 205 -3.60 11.81 -1.50
CA SER A 205 -2.67 11.98 -2.60
C SER A 205 -1.25 12.24 -2.11
N LYS A 206 -0.30 12.07 -3.03
CA LYS A 206 1.07 12.55 -2.86
C LYS A 206 1.11 14.08 -2.90
N GLY A 207 2.15 14.65 -2.27
CA GLY A 207 2.44 16.09 -2.30
C GLY A 207 2.24 16.80 -0.96
N PHE A 208 1.61 16.14 0.02
CA PHE A 208 1.31 16.74 1.33
C PHE A 208 2.31 16.37 2.44
N ASP A 209 3.35 15.60 2.10
CA ASP A 209 4.27 14.99 3.08
C ASP A 209 5.12 16.01 3.85
N ALA A 210 5.42 17.17 3.25
CA ALA A 210 6.31 18.17 3.86
C ALA A 210 5.77 18.69 5.20
N ASN A 211 4.44 18.80 5.33
CA ASN A 211 3.75 19.30 6.52
C ASN A 211 2.97 18.21 7.26
N ALA A 212 3.10 16.95 6.84
CA ALA A 212 2.31 15.86 7.38
C ALA A 212 2.85 15.38 8.73
N THR A 213 1.91 15.16 9.64
CA THR A 213 2.15 14.44 10.90
C THR A 213 2.37 12.96 10.64
N ILE A 214 1.50 12.36 9.82
CA ILE A 214 1.65 10.98 9.34
C ILE A 214 1.80 11.00 7.83
N LYS A 215 2.90 10.42 7.34
CA LYS A 215 3.23 10.38 5.91
C LYS A 215 2.83 9.05 5.29
N HIS A 216 2.71 9.04 3.96
CA HIS A 216 2.67 7.86 3.10
C HIS A 216 1.45 6.95 3.20
N GLY A 217 0.72 6.95 4.31
CA GLY A 217 -0.65 6.46 4.35
C GLY A 217 -1.14 5.98 5.71
N THR A 218 -2.44 5.70 5.73
CA THR A 218 -3.19 5.21 6.90
C THR A 218 -4.12 4.08 6.48
N ALA A 219 -4.67 3.36 7.45
CA ALA A 219 -5.69 2.34 7.23
C ALA A 219 -6.88 2.58 8.14
N PHE A 220 -8.08 2.36 7.62
CA PHE A 220 -9.34 2.48 8.33
C PHE A 220 -10.09 1.14 8.32
N SER A 221 -10.61 0.73 9.46
CA SER A 221 -11.51 -0.42 9.59
C SER A 221 -12.47 -0.22 10.77
N ALA A 222 -13.34 -1.20 11.02
CA ALA A 222 -14.18 -1.22 12.21
C ALA A 222 -13.36 -1.23 13.53
N ALA A 223 -12.12 -1.74 13.50
CA ALA A 223 -11.23 -1.78 14.66
C ALA A 223 -10.54 -0.44 14.94
N GLY A 224 -10.56 0.49 13.98
CA GLY A 224 -10.03 1.84 14.16
C GLY A 224 -9.18 2.33 12.99
N PHE A 225 -8.53 3.46 13.23
CA PHE A 225 -7.66 4.16 12.28
C PHE A 225 -6.20 4.03 12.71
N CYS A 226 -5.29 3.75 11.78
CA CYS A 226 -3.88 3.53 12.09
C CYS A 226 -2.93 3.96 10.98
N ARG A 227 -1.65 4.11 11.32
CA ARG A 227 -0.58 4.30 10.34
C ARG A 227 -0.38 3.05 9.50
N LEU A 228 0.01 3.20 8.23
CA LEU A 228 0.49 2.07 7.42
C LEU A 228 1.96 1.75 7.69
N PHE A 229 2.77 2.78 7.94
CA PHE A 229 4.22 2.70 8.10
C PHE A 229 4.65 3.18 9.49
N MET A 230 5.72 2.58 10.01
CA MET A 230 6.29 2.93 11.32
C MET A 230 7.41 3.96 11.22
N GLY A 231 8.02 4.07 10.04
CA GLY A 231 8.93 5.14 9.68
C GLY A 231 8.43 5.95 8.47
N SER A 232 9.22 6.94 8.07
CA SER A 232 9.00 7.69 6.83
C SER A 232 10.21 7.59 5.91
N ILE A 233 9.97 7.72 4.61
CA ILE A 233 11.02 7.79 3.59
C ILE A 233 11.02 9.17 2.95
N ALA A 234 12.21 9.74 2.77
CA ALA A 234 12.44 10.92 1.95
C ALA A 234 13.88 10.91 1.40
N ASN A 235 14.05 11.21 0.11
CA ASN A 235 15.35 11.22 -0.56
C ASN A 235 16.11 9.90 -0.40
N GLY A 236 15.43 8.77 -0.57
CA GLY A 236 15.98 7.42 -0.39
C GLY A 236 16.29 7.01 1.06
N LYS A 237 16.17 7.92 2.04
CA LYS A 237 16.52 7.64 3.44
C LYS A 237 15.30 7.33 4.28
N VAL A 238 15.44 6.33 5.16
CA VAL A 238 14.41 5.96 6.13
C VAL A 238 14.67 6.65 7.45
N LYS A 239 13.63 7.25 8.00
CA LYS A 239 13.60 7.83 9.33
C LYS A 239 12.71 6.97 10.23
N ASP A 240 13.26 6.58 11.38
CA ASP A 240 12.51 5.89 12.43
C ASP A 240 11.50 6.85 13.09
N GLU A 241 10.23 6.44 13.12
CA GLU A 241 9.13 7.18 13.75
C GLU A 241 8.30 6.28 14.69
N TYR A 242 8.85 5.14 15.12
CA TYR A 242 8.18 4.20 16.02
C TYR A 242 7.74 4.87 17.33
N LYS A 243 8.63 5.69 17.92
CA LYS A 243 8.38 6.40 19.18
C LYS A 243 7.72 7.76 18.99
N ALA A 244 7.70 8.27 17.76
CA ALA A 244 7.20 9.62 17.48
C ALA A 244 5.67 9.68 17.45
N PHE A 245 5.02 8.59 17.06
CA PHE A 245 3.56 8.54 16.94
C PHE A 245 3.01 7.21 17.46
N PRO A 246 1.75 7.19 17.94
CA PRO A 246 1.09 5.95 18.33
C PRO A 246 0.71 5.10 17.10
N ASN A 247 0.47 3.81 17.33
CA ASN A 247 0.01 2.89 16.28
C ASN A 247 -1.45 3.16 15.90
N SER A 248 -2.31 3.29 16.90
CA SER A 248 -3.69 3.76 16.74
C SER A 248 -3.72 5.28 16.66
N LEU A 249 -4.54 5.80 15.76
CA LEU A 249 -4.72 7.22 15.52
C LEU A 249 -6.19 7.60 15.74
N PRO A 250 -6.48 8.84 16.16
CA PRO A 250 -7.84 9.36 16.09
C PRO A 250 -8.30 9.41 14.62
N LEU A 251 -9.60 9.24 14.40
CA LEU A 251 -10.18 9.42 13.07
C LEU A 251 -9.88 10.82 12.53
N PRO A 252 -9.61 10.96 11.22
CA PRO A 252 -9.42 12.28 10.63
C PRO A 252 -10.72 13.08 10.73
N LYS A 253 -10.61 14.39 10.97
CA LYS A 253 -11.76 15.30 10.97
C LYS A 253 -12.39 15.34 9.57
N SER A 254 -11.53 15.39 8.55
CA SER A 254 -11.94 15.32 7.16
C SER A 254 -11.00 14.47 6.31
N VAL A 255 -11.52 13.96 5.21
CA VAL A 255 -10.80 13.21 4.17
C VAL A 255 -10.99 13.91 2.83
N VAL A 256 -9.90 14.20 2.13
CA VAL A 256 -9.93 14.83 0.80
C VAL A 256 -9.51 13.79 -0.24
N PHE A 257 -10.44 13.42 -1.11
CA PHE A 257 -10.19 12.60 -2.29
C PHE A 257 -9.86 13.46 -3.51
N PHE A 258 -9.07 12.90 -4.42
CA PHE A 258 -8.62 13.59 -5.62
C PHE A 258 -9.09 12.83 -6.85
N ALA A 259 -9.90 13.51 -7.67
CA ALA A 259 -10.27 13.04 -9.01
C ALA A 259 -9.35 13.67 -10.06
N ASN A 260 -9.10 12.94 -11.13
CA ASN A 260 -8.38 13.43 -12.31
C ASN A 260 -9.33 13.51 -13.51
N ASP A 261 -10.37 14.33 -13.42
CA ASP A 261 -11.28 14.58 -14.53
C ASP A 261 -10.81 15.78 -15.36
N ALA A 262 -10.15 15.49 -16.48
CA ALA A 262 -9.66 16.49 -17.42
C ALA A 262 -10.77 17.25 -18.16
N THR A 263 -12.02 16.75 -18.15
CA THR A 263 -13.15 17.43 -18.79
C THR A 263 -13.70 18.59 -17.95
N ALA A 264 -13.24 18.70 -16.69
CA ALA A 264 -13.69 19.67 -15.69
C ALA A 264 -15.22 19.63 -15.45
N VAL A 265 -15.85 18.48 -15.68
CA VAL A 265 -17.28 18.27 -15.39
C VAL A 265 -17.49 18.03 -13.89
N ILE A 266 -16.59 17.26 -13.26
CA ILE A 266 -16.51 17.22 -11.80
C ILE A 266 -16.06 18.62 -11.34
N PRO A 267 -16.80 19.28 -10.42
CA PRO A 267 -16.47 20.63 -9.97
C PRO A 267 -15.07 20.67 -9.34
N PRO A 268 -14.40 21.85 -9.33
CA PRO A 268 -13.07 22.00 -8.76
C PRO A 268 -12.96 21.46 -7.33
N ALA A 269 -13.96 21.75 -6.50
CA ALA A 269 -14.11 21.16 -5.18
C ALA A 269 -15.57 20.95 -4.79
N ALA A 270 -15.82 19.88 -4.03
CA ALA A 270 -17.13 19.58 -3.47
C ALA A 270 -17.02 18.93 -2.09
N LYS A 271 -18.03 19.17 -1.25
CA LYS A 271 -18.32 18.37 -0.06
C LYS A 271 -19.24 17.21 -0.46
N LEU A 272 -18.94 16.02 0.05
CA LEU A 272 -19.65 14.79 -0.30
C LEU A 272 -20.40 14.25 0.92
N THR A 273 -21.60 13.74 0.68
CA THR A 273 -22.24 12.78 1.61
C THR A 273 -21.47 11.45 1.61
N ALA A 274 -21.69 10.59 2.60
CA ALA A 274 -21.04 9.28 2.68
C ALA A 274 -21.28 8.40 1.42
N ALA A 275 -22.51 8.41 0.89
CA ALA A 275 -22.85 7.65 -0.32
C ALA A 275 -22.19 8.25 -1.58
N GLN A 276 -22.15 9.59 -1.70
CA GLN A 276 -21.42 10.26 -2.77
C GLN A 276 -19.91 10.00 -2.68
N ALA A 277 -19.33 10.00 -1.48
CA ALA A 277 -17.93 9.67 -1.27
C ALA A 277 -17.59 8.28 -1.82
N ALA A 278 -18.41 7.29 -1.52
CA ALA A 278 -18.23 5.94 -2.05
C ALA A 278 -18.39 5.88 -3.58
N PHE A 279 -19.40 6.57 -4.13
CA PHE A 279 -19.61 6.66 -5.58
C PHE A 279 -18.38 7.25 -6.29
N TYR A 280 -17.93 8.43 -5.88
CA TYR A 280 -16.82 9.14 -6.52
C TYR A 280 -15.46 8.48 -6.23
N TYR A 281 -15.31 7.79 -5.11
CA TYR A 281 -14.15 6.94 -4.88
C TYR A 281 -14.04 5.87 -5.97
N VAL A 282 -15.10 5.09 -6.20
CA VAL A 282 -15.11 4.01 -7.22
C VAL A 282 -14.99 4.56 -8.64
N ALA A 283 -15.64 5.69 -8.91
CA ALA A 283 -15.73 6.25 -10.25
C ALA A 283 -14.45 6.98 -10.67
N ALA A 284 -13.79 7.69 -9.75
CA ALA A 284 -12.80 8.70 -10.13
C ALA A 284 -11.57 8.83 -9.19
N CYS A 285 -11.59 8.27 -7.98
CA CYS A 285 -10.53 8.51 -6.99
C CYS A 285 -9.79 7.25 -6.51
N SER A 286 -10.26 6.05 -6.86
CA SER A 286 -9.71 4.80 -6.35
C SER A 286 -8.23 4.68 -6.75
N PRO A 287 -7.33 4.35 -5.82
CA PRO A 287 -5.93 4.17 -6.13
C PRO A 287 -5.73 2.96 -7.07
N PRO A 288 -4.60 2.93 -7.80
CA PRO A 288 -4.19 1.75 -8.56
C PRO A 288 -4.17 0.49 -7.68
N GLY A 289 -4.60 -0.64 -8.24
CA GLY A 289 -4.63 -1.94 -7.55
C GLY A 289 -5.97 -2.32 -6.93
N VAL A 290 -6.92 -1.39 -6.78
CA VAL A 290 -8.28 -1.72 -6.34
C VAL A 290 -9.06 -2.42 -7.46
N ALA A 291 -9.54 -3.62 -7.17
CA ALA A 291 -10.42 -4.44 -8.00
C ALA A 291 -11.73 -4.77 -7.26
N ASN A 292 -11.70 -4.93 -5.93
CA ASN A 292 -12.90 -5.16 -5.12
C ASN A 292 -13.59 -3.83 -4.75
N PHE A 293 -14.16 -3.18 -5.77
CA PHE A 293 -14.82 -1.88 -5.63
C PHE A 293 -16.02 -1.91 -4.67
N SER A 294 -16.77 -3.02 -4.61
CA SER A 294 -17.88 -3.14 -3.67
C SER A 294 -17.44 -3.09 -2.21
N ALA A 295 -16.35 -3.80 -1.85
CA ALA A 295 -15.81 -3.73 -0.49
C ALA A 295 -15.27 -2.34 -0.18
N ALA A 296 -14.53 -1.73 -1.12
CA ALA A 296 -14.00 -0.39 -0.94
C ALA A 296 -15.12 0.65 -0.77
N ALA A 297 -16.18 0.59 -1.57
CA ALA A 297 -17.31 1.50 -1.51
C ALA A 297 -18.02 1.45 -0.15
N ARG A 298 -18.22 0.24 0.42
CA ARG A 298 -18.78 0.07 1.76
C ARG A 298 -17.90 0.73 2.83
N LEU A 299 -16.59 0.46 2.80
CA LEU A 299 -15.67 1.03 3.78
C LEU A 299 -15.52 2.55 3.66
N VAL A 300 -15.60 3.10 2.44
CA VAL A 300 -15.63 4.56 2.23
C VAL A 300 -16.93 5.16 2.75
N THR A 301 -18.06 4.46 2.60
CA THR A 301 -19.34 4.88 3.21
C THR A 301 -19.21 4.93 4.73
N ASP A 302 -18.64 3.90 5.35
CA ASP A 302 -18.42 3.84 6.80
C ASP A 302 -17.46 4.92 7.31
N LEU A 303 -16.43 5.26 6.53
CA LEU A 303 -15.51 6.36 6.83
C LEU A 303 -16.22 7.70 6.74
N GLY A 304 -16.99 7.93 5.67
CA GLY A 304 -17.74 9.17 5.43
C GLY A 304 -18.89 9.39 6.41
N ALA A 305 -19.38 8.34 7.07
CA ALA A 305 -20.31 8.46 8.19
C ALA A 305 -19.65 9.01 9.46
N LYS A 306 -18.31 8.96 9.56
CA LYS A 306 -17.53 9.34 10.75
C LYS A 306 -16.61 10.54 10.54
N SER A 307 -16.36 10.91 9.29
CA SER A 307 -15.44 12.00 8.90
C SER A 307 -16.08 12.81 7.77
N GLU A 308 -15.83 14.11 7.72
CA GLU A 308 -16.26 14.91 6.57
C GLU A 308 -15.47 14.48 5.32
N VAL A 309 -16.15 14.33 4.17
CA VAL A 309 -15.47 13.96 2.92
C VAL A 309 -15.57 15.09 1.92
N TYR A 310 -14.42 15.40 1.33
CA TYR A 310 -14.27 16.38 0.27
C TYR A 310 -13.69 15.73 -0.98
N LEU A 311 -14.00 16.32 -2.13
CA LEU A 311 -13.46 15.96 -3.42
C LEU A 311 -12.78 17.17 -4.03
N VAL A 312 -11.59 16.96 -4.60
CA VAL A 312 -10.88 17.93 -5.42
C VAL A 312 -10.68 17.34 -6.80
N ASN A 313 -11.15 18.02 -7.84
CA ASN A 313 -10.84 17.64 -9.22
C ASN A 313 -9.56 18.33 -9.68
N ARG A 314 -8.43 17.62 -9.68
CA ARG A 314 -7.14 18.17 -10.15
C ARG A 314 -7.19 18.60 -11.61
N GLY A 315 -8.02 17.94 -12.44
CA GLY A 315 -8.17 18.30 -13.85
C GLY A 315 -8.84 19.65 -14.07
N ALA A 316 -9.59 20.15 -13.10
CA ALA A 316 -10.24 21.45 -13.14
C ALA A 316 -9.31 22.63 -12.81
N PHE A 317 -8.10 22.39 -12.31
CA PHE A 317 -7.13 23.47 -12.00
C PHE A 317 -6.10 23.66 -13.11
N ALA A 318 -5.54 24.86 -13.20
CA ALA A 318 -4.44 25.15 -14.11
C ALA A 318 -3.15 24.42 -13.72
N THR A 319 -2.88 24.25 -12.42
CA THR A 319 -1.65 23.62 -11.89
C THR A 319 -1.96 22.69 -10.72
N ALA A 320 -1.07 21.71 -10.48
CA ALA A 320 -1.16 20.83 -9.32
C ALA A 320 -1.06 21.60 -7.99
N ALA A 321 -0.18 22.61 -7.93
CA ALA A 321 -0.02 23.45 -6.75
C ALA A 321 -1.32 24.20 -6.39
N ALA A 322 -2.06 24.70 -7.39
CA ALA A 322 -3.36 25.34 -7.15
C ALA A 322 -4.39 24.34 -6.60
N ALA A 323 -4.43 23.12 -7.13
CA ALA A 323 -5.31 22.07 -6.62
C ALA A 323 -4.96 21.67 -5.18
N ASP A 324 -3.67 21.57 -4.86
CA ASP A 324 -3.22 21.21 -3.51
C ASP A 324 -3.49 22.35 -2.50
N ALA A 325 -3.31 23.61 -2.91
CA ALA A 325 -3.69 24.76 -2.10
C ALA A 325 -5.21 24.81 -1.83
N ALA A 326 -6.02 24.55 -2.86
CA ALA A 326 -7.46 24.44 -2.72
C ALA A 326 -7.84 23.32 -1.74
N ALA A 327 -7.22 22.13 -1.87
CA ALA A 327 -7.44 21.00 -0.97
C ALA A 327 -7.19 21.37 0.50
N LEU A 328 -6.06 22.03 0.80
CA LEU A 328 -5.71 22.46 2.16
C LEU A 328 -6.73 23.42 2.77
N ALA A 329 -7.43 24.19 1.94
CA ALA A 329 -8.42 25.17 2.37
C ALA A 329 -9.85 24.61 2.52
N LEU A 330 -10.11 23.35 2.15
CA LEU A 330 -11.46 22.76 2.18
C LEU A 330 -11.99 22.35 3.56
N PRO A 331 -11.18 21.75 4.47
CA PRO A 331 -11.70 21.22 5.73
C PRO A 331 -12.52 22.26 6.51
N GLY A 332 -13.75 21.88 6.92
CA GLY A 332 -14.68 22.74 7.64
C GLY A 332 -15.48 23.71 6.76
N LYS A 333 -15.21 23.82 5.46
CA LYS A 333 -16.04 24.63 4.54
C LYS A 333 -17.36 23.94 4.23
N LYS A 334 -18.38 24.76 4.04
CA LYS A 334 -19.68 24.41 3.46
C LYS A 334 -19.71 24.85 2.01
N GLY A 335 -20.46 24.14 1.19
CA GLY A 335 -20.71 24.51 -0.19
C GLY A 335 -22.18 24.86 -0.43
N SER A 336 -22.48 25.08 -1.71
CA SER A 336 -23.82 25.30 -2.22
C SER A 336 -24.19 24.20 -3.22
N ALA A 337 -25.48 23.96 -3.43
CA ALA A 337 -25.91 23.02 -4.44
C ALA A 337 -25.32 23.40 -5.81
N GLY A 338 -24.71 22.43 -6.49
CA GLY A 338 -24.11 22.61 -7.81
C GLY A 338 -24.38 21.43 -8.74
N ALA A 339 -23.61 21.37 -9.82
CA ALA A 339 -23.74 20.34 -10.84
C ALA A 339 -23.55 18.93 -10.25
N LEU A 340 -24.13 17.92 -10.93
CA LEU A 340 -24.08 16.51 -10.51
C LEU A 340 -24.72 16.22 -9.13
N GLY A 341 -25.47 17.16 -8.56
CA GLY A 341 -26.05 17.02 -7.22
C GLY A 341 -25.02 17.15 -6.09
N LEU A 342 -23.85 17.73 -6.39
CA LEU A 342 -22.76 17.92 -5.43
C LEU A 342 -22.91 19.25 -4.67
N GLU A 343 -22.46 19.27 -3.42
CA GLU A 343 -22.31 20.51 -2.64
C GLU A 343 -20.97 21.17 -3.01
N VAL A 344 -20.99 22.07 -3.99
CA VAL A 344 -19.79 22.73 -4.53
C VAL A 344 -19.24 23.74 -3.55
N VAL A 345 -17.95 23.62 -3.24
CA VAL A 345 -17.24 24.52 -2.33
C VAL A 345 -16.44 25.53 -3.15
N SER A 346 -16.62 26.82 -2.87
CA SER A 346 -15.83 27.87 -3.53
C SER A 346 -14.35 27.76 -3.13
N VAL A 347 -13.50 27.75 -4.15
CA VAL A 347 -12.04 27.66 -4.02
C VAL A 347 -11.38 28.84 -4.73
N GLU A 348 -10.24 29.26 -4.21
CA GLU A 348 -9.40 30.27 -4.83
C GLU A 348 -8.52 29.63 -5.91
N GLY A 349 -8.20 30.40 -6.96
CA GLY A 349 -7.30 29.99 -8.04
C GLY A 349 -7.95 29.88 -9.41
N GLU A 350 -7.12 29.80 -10.45
CA GLU A 350 -7.58 29.66 -11.83
C GLU A 350 -8.13 28.25 -12.09
N THR A 351 -9.42 28.19 -12.38
CA THR A 351 -10.14 26.96 -12.73
C THR A 351 -10.50 26.96 -14.21
N LYS A 352 -10.47 25.77 -14.83
CA LYS A 352 -10.93 25.56 -16.20
C LYS A 352 -12.44 25.45 -16.23
N ALA A 353 -13.06 26.02 -17.26
CA ALA A 353 -14.47 25.80 -17.55
C ALA A 353 -14.67 24.36 -18.07
N PRO A 354 -15.83 23.73 -17.79
CA PRO A 354 -16.18 22.43 -18.37
C PRO A 354 -16.18 22.49 -19.90
N ALA A 355 -15.72 21.44 -20.56
CA ALA A 355 -15.85 21.33 -22.01
C ALA A 355 -17.35 21.33 -22.43
N ALA A 356 -17.70 22.11 -23.45
CA ALA A 356 -19.07 22.22 -23.94
C ALA A 356 -19.65 20.84 -24.31
N GLY A 357 -20.83 20.51 -23.77
CA GLY A 357 -21.50 19.22 -24.04
C GLY A 357 -20.90 18.00 -23.31
N ALA A 358 -19.85 18.15 -22.50
CA ALA A 358 -19.22 17.02 -21.81
C ALA A 358 -20.01 16.51 -20.60
N ALA A 359 -20.89 17.33 -20.01
CA ALA A 359 -21.54 17.04 -18.73
C ALA A 359 -22.37 15.75 -18.74
N ALA A 360 -23.27 15.58 -19.73
CA ALA A 360 -24.12 14.39 -19.83
C ALA A 360 -23.30 13.12 -20.12
N THR A 361 -22.29 13.22 -20.99
CA THR A 361 -21.40 12.12 -21.35
C THR A 361 -20.59 11.65 -20.14
N THR A 362 -19.98 12.59 -19.40
CA THR A 362 -19.20 12.27 -18.20
C THR A 362 -20.10 11.72 -17.09
N ALA A 363 -21.28 12.32 -16.85
CA ALA A 363 -22.23 11.80 -15.86
C ALA A 363 -22.63 10.35 -16.17
N LYS A 364 -22.95 10.05 -17.43
CA LYS A 364 -23.26 8.69 -17.88
C LYS A 364 -22.08 7.74 -17.73
N ALA A 365 -20.86 8.19 -18.03
CA ALA A 365 -19.66 7.37 -17.87
C ALA A 365 -19.39 7.03 -16.39
N LEU A 366 -19.52 8.01 -15.49
CA LEU A 366 -19.37 7.80 -14.04
C LEU A 366 -20.42 6.81 -13.52
N GLN A 367 -21.70 7.01 -13.88
CA GLN A 367 -22.80 6.16 -13.48
C GLN A 367 -22.59 4.71 -13.95
N THR A 368 -22.29 4.52 -15.24
CA THR A 368 -22.02 3.20 -15.85
C THR A 368 -20.87 2.49 -15.15
N ALA A 369 -19.80 3.22 -14.81
CA ALA A 369 -18.64 2.66 -14.12
C ALA A 369 -19.03 2.12 -12.74
N VAL A 370 -19.82 2.86 -11.96
CA VAL A 370 -20.25 2.45 -10.62
C VAL A 370 -21.26 1.31 -10.68
N GLU A 371 -22.25 1.37 -11.56
CA GLU A 371 -23.24 0.28 -11.75
C GLU A 371 -22.57 -1.05 -12.11
N THR A 372 -21.54 -0.99 -12.96
CA THR A 372 -20.78 -2.19 -13.35
C THR A 372 -19.97 -2.75 -12.19
N ARG A 373 -19.33 -1.88 -11.40
CA ARG A 373 -18.35 -2.24 -10.36
C ARG A 373 -18.98 -2.55 -8.98
N CYS A 374 -20.16 -2.00 -8.70
CA CYS A 374 -20.83 -2.03 -7.39
C CYS A 374 -22.24 -2.62 -7.46
N LYS A 375 -22.44 -3.65 -8.31
CA LYS A 375 -23.74 -4.33 -8.46
C LYS A 375 -24.34 -4.71 -7.10
N GLY A 376 -25.60 -4.34 -6.89
CA GLY A 376 -26.33 -4.59 -5.64
C GLY A 376 -26.07 -3.60 -4.50
N LEU A 377 -25.33 -2.50 -4.76
CA LEU A 377 -25.17 -1.38 -3.82
C LEU A 377 -26.03 -0.19 -4.26
N ASP A 378 -27.35 -0.40 -4.29
CA ASP A 378 -28.32 0.53 -4.89
C ASP A 378 -28.26 1.94 -4.28
N ALA A 379 -28.01 2.05 -2.97
CA ALA A 379 -27.86 3.34 -2.29
C ALA A 379 -26.63 4.14 -2.80
N ILE A 380 -25.55 3.45 -3.16
CA ILE A 380 -24.34 4.07 -3.71
C ILE A 380 -24.57 4.45 -5.17
N ILE A 381 -25.19 3.56 -5.95
CA ILE A 381 -25.54 3.80 -7.35
C ILE A 381 -26.49 5.01 -7.46
N ALA A 382 -27.48 5.11 -6.58
CA ALA A 382 -28.45 6.21 -6.55
C ALA A 382 -27.85 7.55 -6.07
N ALA A 383 -26.69 7.53 -5.42
CA ALA A 383 -25.98 8.74 -4.98
C ALA A 383 -25.17 9.41 -6.10
N GLY A 384 -25.07 8.76 -7.27
CA GLY A 384 -24.48 9.33 -8.47
C GLY A 384 -25.26 10.50 -9.06
N PRO A 385 -24.72 11.15 -10.11
CA PRO A 385 -25.42 12.20 -10.82
C PRO A 385 -26.75 11.68 -11.40
N LYS A 386 -27.84 12.42 -11.21
CA LYS A 386 -29.12 12.13 -11.86
C LYS A 386 -29.00 12.49 -13.34
N ILE A 387 -29.11 11.47 -14.20
CA ILE A 387 -29.05 11.59 -15.67
C ILE A 387 -30.44 11.90 -16.23
#